data_AF-A0A838EM81-F1
#
_entry.id   AF-A0A838EM81-F1
#
_cell.length_a   1.000
_cell.length_b   1.000
_cell.length_c   1.000
_cell.angle_alpha   90.00
_cell.angle_beta   90.00
_cell.angle_gamma   90.00
#
_symmetry.space_group_name_H-M   'P 1'
#
loop_
_entity.id
_entity.type
_entity.pdbx_description
1 polymer ?
#
loop_
_entity_poly.entity_id
_entity_poly.type
_entity_poly.pdbx_seq_one_letter_code
_entity_poly.pdbx_strand_id
1 'polypeptide(L)'
;MGKQYVTLEDGSQINVVAQRGQLFVCELGCCCGRTERDFAPLSHDLYHTEWERRRLRNKVHLTFTACLGPCSLANVALLFFAGQPIWFHSLNRPELVVALYDYIEEMVKEGCYLPPPAGLSEYVFAGYALNESMKIEVTP
;
A
#
# COMPACT_ATOMS: atom_id res chain seq x y z
N MET A 1 -10.69 18.96 1.82
CA MET A 1 -9.58 18.72 0.86
C MET A 1 -9.40 19.97 0.02
N GLY A 2 -8.16 20.42 -0.18
CA GLY A 2 -7.86 21.60 -1.00
C GLY A 2 -8.10 21.32 -2.49
N LYS A 3 -8.48 22.35 -3.25
CA LYS A 3 -8.46 22.31 -4.72
C LYS A 3 -7.02 22.51 -5.18
N GLN A 4 -6.53 21.65 -6.05
CA GLN A 4 -5.21 21.79 -6.66
C GLN A 4 -5.39 21.91 -8.17
N TYR A 5 -5.16 23.10 -8.71
CA TYR A 5 -5.22 23.30 -10.16
C TYR A 5 -3.86 23.01 -10.78
N VAL A 6 -3.84 22.21 -11.84
CA VAL A 6 -2.63 21.89 -12.61
C VAL A 6 -2.86 22.29 -14.06
N THR A 7 -1.91 23.02 -14.63
CA THR A 7 -1.89 23.36 -16.06
C THR A 7 -1.31 22.18 -16.83
N LEU A 8 -2.06 21.69 -17.81
CA LEU A 8 -1.64 20.61 -18.71
C LEU A 8 -0.72 21.13 -19.82
N GLU A 9 -0.13 20.21 -20.59
CA GLU A 9 0.76 20.54 -21.70
C GLU A 9 0.09 21.43 -22.76
N ASP A 10 -1.21 21.22 -23.00
CA ASP A 10 -2.01 22.02 -23.94
C ASP A 10 -2.45 23.38 -23.38
N GLY A 11 -2.04 23.73 -22.16
CA GLY A 11 -2.39 24.97 -21.47
C GLY A 11 -3.75 24.95 -20.78
N SER A 12 -4.55 23.88 -20.91
CA SER A 12 -5.80 23.74 -20.16
C SER A 12 -5.54 23.52 -18.67
N GLN A 13 -6.51 23.87 -17.81
CA GLN A 13 -6.40 23.69 -16.37
C GLN A 13 -7.39 22.64 -15.87
N ILE A 14 -6.88 21.71 -15.05
CA ILE A 14 -7.70 20.71 -14.37
C ILE A 14 -7.61 20.89 -12.85
N ASN A 15 -8.72 20.67 -12.16
CA ASN A 15 -8.72 20.54 -10.71
C ASN A 15 -8.40 19.10 -10.33
N VAL A 16 -7.20 18.86 -9.83
CA VAL A 16 -6.78 17.58 -9.26
C VAL A 16 -7.41 17.47 -7.87
N VAL A 17 -8.26 16.45 -7.72
CA VAL A 17 -8.81 16.09 -6.41
C VAL A 17 -7.69 15.51 -5.58
N ALA A 18 -7.26 16.22 -4.54
CA ALA A 18 -6.31 15.68 -3.59
C ALA A 18 -6.93 14.42 -2.95
N GLN A 19 -6.27 13.28 -3.09
CA GLN A 19 -6.59 12.08 -2.31
C GLN A 19 -5.66 12.00 -1.09
N ARG A 20 -6.11 11.39 0.01
CA ARG A 20 -5.26 11.23 1.21
C ARG A 20 -4.22 10.14 1.03
N GLY A 21 -4.49 9.16 0.16
CA GLY A 21 -3.52 8.15 -0.19
C GLY A 21 -3.93 7.27 -1.38
N GLN A 22 -3.05 6.33 -1.70
CA GLN A 22 -3.24 5.30 -2.71
C GLN A 22 -2.58 4.01 -2.23
N LEU A 23 -3.33 2.91 -2.25
CA LEU A 23 -2.88 1.56 -1.98
C LEU A 23 -2.65 0.84 -3.30
N PHE A 24 -1.40 0.49 -3.57
CA PHE A 24 -1.00 -0.34 -4.69
C PHE A 24 -0.81 -1.79 -4.22
N VAL A 25 -1.42 -2.74 -4.92
CA VAL A 25 -1.27 -4.17 -4.62
C VAL A 25 -0.68 -4.86 -5.83
N CYS A 26 0.50 -5.47 -5.68
CA CYS A 26 1.13 -6.21 -6.77
C CYS A 26 0.37 -7.51 -7.01
N GLU A 27 -0.17 -7.69 -8.21
CA GLU A 27 -0.92 -8.88 -8.61
C GLU A 27 -0.53 -9.37 -10.00
N LEU A 28 -0.33 -8.45 -10.93
CA LEU A 28 -0.06 -8.79 -12.34
C LEU A 28 1.42 -9.07 -12.60
N GLY A 29 2.24 -9.13 -11.53
CA GLY A 29 3.66 -9.47 -11.61
C GLY A 29 3.91 -10.96 -11.78
N CYS A 30 5.19 -11.33 -11.80
CA CYS A 30 5.63 -12.70 -12.00
C CYS A 30 5.67 -13.53 -10.69
N CYS A 31 5.42 -12.92 -9.52
CA CYS A 31 5.57 -13.56 -8.21
C CYS A 31 4.30 -13.49 -7.34
N CYS A 32 3.77 -12.29 -7.10
CA CYS A 32 2.63 -12.10 -6.19
C CYS A 32 1.39 -12.85 -6.73
N GLY A 33 0.79 -13.69 -5.87
CA GLY A 33 -0.34 -14.55 -6.25
C GLY A 33 -0.03 -15.69 -7.23
N ARG A 34 1.23 -15.92 -7.62
CA ARG A 34 1.62 -16.96 -8.59
C ARG A 34 1.87 -18.31 -7.91
N THR A 35 0.80 -19.01 -7.57
CA THR A 35 0.86 -20.31 -6.88
C THR A 35 1.53 -21.39 -7.72
N GLU A 36 1.49 -21.28 -9.05
CA GLU A 36 2.20 -22.18 -9.98
C GLU A 36 3.73 -22.04 -9.94
N ARG A 37 4.22 -21.01 -9.24
CA ARG A 37 5.64 -20.74 -9.01
C ARG A 37 6.01 -20.81 -7.52
N ASP A 38 5.23 -21.56 -6.75
CA ASP A 38 5.42 -21.78 -5.31
C ASP A 38 5.29 -20.52 -4.42
N PHE A 39 4.64 -19.46 -4.93
CA PHE A 39 4.28 -18.31 -4.11
C PHE A 39 2.91 -18.48 -3.44
N ALA A 40 2.68 -17.77 -2.34
CA ALA A 40 1.38 -17.76 -1.68
C ALA A 40 0.29 -17.09 -2.56
N PRO A 41 -0.97 -17.56 -2.49
CA PRO A 41 -2.07 -16.93 -3.20
C PRO A 41 -2.27 -15.48 -2.74
N LEU A 42 -2.70 -14.62 -3.66
CA LEU A 42 -3.11 -13.26 -3.35
C LEU A 42 -4.61 -13.24 -3.04
N SER A 43 -5.02 -12.52 -2.00
CA SER A 43 -6.44 -12.38 -1.64
C SER A 43 -7.13 -11.24 -2.42
N HIS A 44 -7.14 -11.30 -3.76
CA HIS A 44 -7.69 -10.24 -4.64
C HIS A 44 -9.07 -9.76 -4.18
N ASP A 45 -10.03 -10.69 -4.09
CA ASP A 45 -11.43 -10.38 -3.74
C ASP A 45 -11.54 -9.73 -2.36
N LEU A 46 -10.67 -10.11 -1.42
CA LEU A 46 -10.65 -9.54 -0.08
C LEU A 46 -10.17 -8.09 -0.11
N TYR A 47 -9.10 -7.77 -0.84
CA TYR A 47 -8.66 -6.38 -1.01
C TYR A 47 -9.78 -5.51 -1.57
N HIS A 48 -10.44 -5.98 -2.64
CA HIS A 48 -11.53 -5.25 -3.25
C HIS A 48 -12.71 -5.07 -2.28
N THR A 49 -13.15 -6.15 -1.64
CA THR A 49 -14.30 -6.16 -0.71
C THR A 49 -14.06 -5.28 0.51
N GLU A 50 -12.87 -5.35 1.11
CA GLU A 50 -12.48 -4.50 2.24
C GLU A 50 -12.48 -3.01 1.87
N TRP A 51 -11.94 -2.69 0.69
CA TRP A 51 -11.92 -1.32 0.19
C TRP A 51 -13.32 -0.76 -0.07
N GLU A 52 -14.19 -1.56 -0.69
CA GLU A 52 -15.57 -1.17 -0.96
C GLU A 52 -16.39 -1.02 0.33
N ARG A 53 -16.37 -2.03 1.21
CA ARG A 53 -17.19 -2.02 2.43
C ARG A 53 -16.82 -0.89 3.39
N ARG A 54 -15.53 -0.51 3.45
CA ARG A 54 -15.01 0.61 4.26
C ARG A 54 -15.15 1.98 3.57
N ARG A 55 -15.69 2.01 2.34
CA ARG A 55 -15.97 3.23 1.57
C ARG A 55 -14.72 4.09 1.37
N LEU A 56 -13.59 3.47 1.04
CA LEU A 56 -12.31 4.15 0.94
C LEU A 56 -12.08 4.89 -0.37
N ARG A 57 -12.93 4.70 -1.39
CA ARG A 57 -12.81 5.28 -2.75
C ARG A 57 -12.41 6.76 -2.81
N ASN A 58 -12.97 7.59 -1.93
CA ASN A 58 -12.74 9.03 -1.92
C ASN A 58 -11.67 9.47 -0.89
N LYS A 59 -11.00 8.51 -0.25
CA LYS A 59 -10.03 8.71 0.84
C LYS A 59 -8.67 8.11 0.43
N VAL A 60 -8.65 6.83 0.14
CA VAL A 60 -7.50 6.04 -0.29
C VAL A 60 -7.91 5.20 -1.50
N HIS A 61 -7.35 5.49 -2.68
CA HIS A 61 -7.64 4.71 -3.88
C HIS A 61 -6.98 3.32 -3.81
N LEU A 62 -7.64 2.28 -4.30
CA LEU A 62 -7.05 0.95 -4.46
C LEU A 62 -6.65 0.75 -5.93
N THR A 63 -5.44 0.27 -6.17
CA THR A 63 -4.93 -0.03 -7.51
C THR A 63 -4.21 -1.37 -7.50
N PHE A 64 -4.69 -2.32 -8.30
CA PHE A 64 -3.93 -3.52 -8.59
C PHE A 64 -2.91 -3.21 -9.68
N THR A 65 -1.65 -3.56 -9.44
CA THR A 65 -0.52 -3.23 -10.31
C THR A 65 0.18 -4.46 -10.84
N ALA A 66 1.00 -4.26 -11.87
CA ALA A 66 2.09 -5.15 -12.19
C ALA A 66 3.17 -5.13 -11.08
N CYS A 67 4.36 -5.63 -11.39
CA CYS A 67 5.44 -5.78 -10.44
C CYS A 67 5.80 -4.47 -9.71
N LEU A 68 5.85 -4.52 -8.38
CA LEU A 68 6.38 -3.45 -7.53
C LEU A 68 7.88 -3.61 -7.21
N GLY A 69 8.48 -4.74 -7.60
CA GLY A 69 9.93 -4.94 -7.62
C GLY A 69 10.50 -6.02 -6.71
N PRO A 70 10.32 -6.00 -5.38
CA PRO A 70 10.94 -6.96 -4.46
C PRO A 70 10.25 -8.33 -4.50
N CYS A 71 10.38 -8.99 -5.65
CA CYS A 71 9.67 -10.22 -6.00
C CYS A 71 9.93 -11.37 -5.04
N SER A 72 11.09 -11.41 -4.38
CA SER A 72 11.44 -12.45 -3.40
C SER A 72 10.56 -12.43 -2.16
N LEU A 73 9.96 -11.28 -1.81
CA LEU A 73 9.10 -11.17 -0.64
C LEU A 73 7.66 -11.61 -0.93
N ALA A 74 7.24 -11.51 -2.20
CA ALA A 74 5.89 -11.77 -2.72
C ALA A 74 4.76 -11.03 -1.97
N ASN A 75 3.57 -11.03 -2.58
CA ASN A 75 2.37 -10.35 -2.09
C ASN A 75 2.66 -8.97 -1.50
N VAL A 76 3.40 -8.17 -2.29
CA VAL A 76 3.87 -6.84 -1.93
C VAL A 76 2.76 -5.84 -2.15
N ALA A 77 2.59 -4.93 -1.18
CA ALA A 77 1.72 -3.77 -1.31
C ALA A 77 2.47 -2.50 -0.94
N LEU A 78 2.12 -1.39 -1.59
CA LEU A 78 2.63 -0.07 -1.28
C LEU A 78 1.45 0.82 -0.92
N LEU A 79 1.45 1.35 0.29
CA LEU A 79 0.54 2.42 0.67
C LEU A 79 1.29 3.75 0.60
N PHE A 80 0.88 4.63 -0.30
CA PHE A 80 1.27 6.02 -0.27
C PHE A 80 0.21 6.80 0.51
N PHE A 81 0.55 7.34 1.68
CA PHE A 81 -0.40 8.07 2.53
C PHE A 81 0.20 9.37 3.03
N ALA A 82 -0.52 10.49 2.86
CA ALA A 82 -0.08 11.82 3.27
C ALA A 82 1.35 12.19 2.83
N GLY A 83 1.78 11.72 1.64
CA GLY A 83 3.11 11.98 1.10
C GLY A 83 4.18 10.96 1.48
N GLN A 84 3.85 9.94 2.29
CA GLN A 84 4.81 8.95 2.78
C GLN A 84 4.53 7.56 2.19
N PRO A 85 5.55 6.87 1.64
CA PRO A 85 5.42 5.50 1.21
C PRO A 85 5.60 4.53 2.39
N ILE A 86 4.72 3.54 2.48
CA ILE A 86 4.78 2.45 3.44
C ILE A 86 4.74 1.15 2.65
N TRP A 87 5.80 0.37 2.74
CA TRP A 87 5.97 -0.85 1.97
C TRP A 87 5.64 -2.06 2.82
N PHE A 88 4.76 -2.90 2.31
CA PHE A 88 4.35 -4.16 2.93
C PHE A 88 4.80 -5.33 2.07
N HIS A 89 5.06 -6.45 2.72
CA HIS A 89 5.42 -7.68 2.04
C HIS A 89 4.78 -8.91 2.68
N SER A 90 4.79 -10.03 1.95
CA SER A 90 4.33 -11.33 2.46
C SER A 90 2.93 -11.26 3.07
N LEU A 91 2.03 -10.45 2.49
CA LEU A 91 0.62 -10.34 2.86
C LEU A 91 -0.16 -11.57 2.37
N ASN A 92 0.29 -12.74 2.82
CA ASN A 92 -0.09 -14.06 2.36
C ASN A 92 -1.36 -14.59 3.04
N ARG A 93 -1.78 -13.93 4.12
CA ARG A 93 -2.89 -14.35 4.97
C ARG A 93 -4.02 -13.33 4.92
N PRO A 94 -5.29 -13.76 4.84
CA PRO A 94 -6.45 -12.86 4.87
C PRO A 94 -6.44 -11.89 6.05
N GLU A 95 -6.02 -12.34 7.23
CA GLU A 95 -5.99 -11.50 8.43
C GLU A 95 -5.03 -10.31 8.30
N LEU A 96 -3.93 -10.44 7.53
CA LEU A 96 -2.99 -9.35 7.28
C LEU A 96 -3.59 -8.29 6.35
N VAL A 97 -4.41 -8.71 5.38
CA VAL A 97 -5.16 -7.79 4.52
C VAL A 97 -6.16 -7.00 5.36
N VAL A 98 -6.91 -7.67 6.24
CA VAL A 98 -7.84 -6.99 7.16
C VAL A 98 -7.10 -6.01 8.07
N ALA A 99 -5.99 -6.43 8.68
CA ALA A 99 -5.18 -5.57 9.53
C ALA A 99 -4.63 -4.35 8.78
N LEU A 100 -4.21 -4.51 7.52
CA LEU A 100 -3.79 -3.41 6.65
C LEU A 100 -4.91 -2.39 6.48
N TYR A 101 -6.15 -2.83 6.26
CA TYR A 101 -7.28 -1.92 6.14
C TYR A 101 -7.68 -1.26 7.47
N ASP A 102 -7.58 -1.97 8.61
CA ASP A 102 -7.78 -1.37 9.94
C ASP A 102 -6.78 -0.22 10.17
N TYR A 103 -5.52 -0.46 9.83
CA TYR A 103 -4.46 0.54 9.91
C TYR A 103 -4.70 1.74 8.98
N ILE A 104 -5.16 1.49 7.74
CA ILE A 104 -5.55 2.56 6.80
C ILE A 104 -6.70 3.41 7.38
N GLU A 105 -7.71 2.80 8.00
CA GLU A 105 -8.83 3.54 8.58
C GLU A 105 -8.41 4.43 9.75
N GLU A 106 -7.52 3.95 10.63
CA GLU A 106 -6.97 4.79 11.70
C GLU A 106 -6.15 5.97 11.13
N MET A 107 -5.30 5.75 10.13
CA MET A 107 -4.59 6.86 9.47
C MET A 107 -5.54 7.84 8.76
N VAL A 108 -6.60 7.35 8.13
CA VAL A 108 -7.64 8.19 7.52
C VAL A 108 -8.35 9.04 8.57
N LYS A 109 -8.67 8.45 9.73
CA LYS A 109 -9.35 9.09 10.85
C LYS A 109 -8.49 10.18 11.49
N GLU A 110 -7.22 9.88 11.78
CA GLU A 110 -6.26 10.84 12.35
C GLU A 110 -5.79 11.86 11.30
N GLY A 111 -5.85 11.49 10.02
CA GLY A 111 -5.51 12.37 8.91
C GLY A 111 -4.01 12.58 8.70
N CYS A 112 -3.17 11.77 9.36
CA CYS A 112 -1.72 11.80 9.29
C CYS A 112 -1.15 10.37 9.24
N TYR A 113 0.16 10.27 9.01
CA TYR A 113 0.87 9.01 9.16
C TYR A 113 0.88 8.55 10.62
N LEU A 114 0.66 7.25 10.80
CA LEU A 114 0.84 6.55 12.06
C LEU A 114 1.91 5.47 11.85
N PRO A 115 2.66 5.03 12.86
CA PRO A 115 3.51 3.85 12.72
C PRO A 115 2.65 2.59 12.53
N PRO A 116 3.12 1.57 11.77
CA PRO A 116 2.42 0.30 11.64
C PRO A 116 2.18 -0.36 13.01
N PRO A 117 0.98 -0.90 13.28
CA PRO A 117 0.69 -1.60 14.52
C PRO A 117 1.50 -2.91 14.61
N ALA A 118 1.64 -3.47 15.82
CA ALA A 118 2.45 -4.67 16.08
C ALA A 118 2.13 -5.87 15.16
N GLY A 119 0.86 -6.05 14.78
CA GLY A 119 0.45 -7.13 13.85
C GLY A 119 0.84 -6.92 12.39
N LEU A 120 1.36 -5.74 12.02
CA LEU A 120 1.82 -5.39 10.67
C LEU A 120 3.29 -5.01 10.61
N SER A 121 3.91 -4.60 11.73
CA SER A 121 5.29 -4.08 11.73
C SER A 121 6.32 -5.08 11.21
N GLU A 122 6.10 -6.38 11.42
CA GLU A 122 6.98 -7.45 10.90
C GLU A 122 6.91 -7.62 9.38
N TYR A 123 5.85 -7.08 8.76
CA TYR A 123 5.61 -7.16 7.32
C TYR A 123 5.94 -5.86 6.62
N VAL A 124 6.59 -4.91 7.31
CA VAL A 124 6.99 -3.61 6.75
C VAL A 124 8.49 -3.58 6.56
N PHE A 125 8.93 -3.05 5.42
CA PHE A 125 10.34 -2.90 5.08
C PHE A 125 10.62 -1.53 4.47
N ALA A 126 11.90 -1.19 4.31
CA ALA A 126 12.33 0.14 3.84
C ALA A 126 12.01 0.43 2.35
N GLY A 127 11.56 -0.56 1.58
CA GLY A 127 11.31 -0.39 0.15
C GLY A 127 12.58 0.04 -0.59
N TYR A 128 12.46 1.13 -1.33
CA TYR A 128 13.57 1.76 -2.08
C TYR A 128 14.22 2.94 -1.34
N ALA A 129 13.96 3.11 -0.05
CA ALA A 129 14.65 4.14 0.73
C ALA A 129 16.13 3.74 0.94
N LEU A 130 17.05 4.47 0.29
CA LEU A 130 18.49 4.27 0.39
C LEU A 130 19.09 5.08 1.56
N ASN A 131 18.65 4.87 2.81
CA ASN A 131 19.20 5.66 3.92
C ASN A 131 19.61 4.78 5.12
N GLU A 132 20.91 4.84 5.44
CA GLU A 132 21.72 4.19 6.49
C GLU A 132 21.27 4.45 7.95
N SER A 133 20.01 4.80 8.19
CA SER A 133 19.50 5.17 9.52
C SER A 133 18.67 4.09 10.21
N MET A 134 18.43 2.95 9.56
CA MET A 134 17.70 1.83 10.17
C MET A 134 18.67 0.69 10.48
N LYS A 135 19.45 0.86 11.54
CA LYS A 135 20.14 -0.26 12.19
C LYS A 135 19.07 -1.18 12.77
N ILE A 136 18.74 -2.24 12.04
CA ILE A 136 18.11 -3.42 12.64
C ILE A 136 19.22 -4.05 13.49
N GLU A 137 19.19 -3.81 14.80
CA GLU A 137 20.00 -4.59 15.73
C GLU A 137 19.51 -6.03 15.69
N VAL A 138 20.16 -6.84 14.85
CA VAL A 138 20.08 -8.29 14.96
C VAL A 138 21.08 -8.69 16.04
N THR A 139 20.58 -8.95 17.25
CA THR A 139 21.38 -9.56 18.33
C THR A 139 21.70 -11.01 17.91
N PRO A 140 22.93 -11.50 18.15
CA PRO A 140 23.45 -12.77 17.60
C PRO A 140 22.65 -14.01 17.97
#